data_AF-A0A401LDN2-F1
#
_entry.id   AF-A0A401LDN2-F1
#
_cell.length_a   1.000
_cell.length_b   1.000
_cell.length_c   1.000
_cell.angle_alpha   90.00
_cell.angle_beta   90.00
_cell.angle_gamma   90.00
#
_symmetry.space_group_name_H-M   'P 1'
#
loop_
_entity.id
_entity.type
_entity.pdbx_description
1 polymer ?
#
loop_
_entity_poly.entity_id
_entity_poly.type
_entity_poly.pdbx_seq_one_letter_code
_entity_poly.pdbx_strand_id
1 'polypeptide(L)'
;MNQMSITPRIEKIRQNYINTKPSISYERARIWTESFKRTEGMPAQIRTAQAFYDTCNELCVNIFEGELIVGASGEYRKCGILTPEFAWKWVDDEMDNFPSRPQDPYEMTDEQRAYIREISSLIGRENPLRMLFWRAPPRKQRKSA
;
A
#
# COMPACT_ATOMS: atom_id res chain seq x y z
N MET A 1 24.38 32.14 -12.70
CA MET A 1 23.20 31.27 -12.46
C MET A 1 22.87 31.37 -10.98
N ASN A 2 21.73 31.96 -10.62
CA ASN A 2 21.33 32.08 -9.21
C ASN A 2 21.04 30.68 -8.65
N GLN A 3 21.95 30.17 -7.83
CA GLN A 3 21.73 28.98 -7.04
C GLN A 3 20.69 29.36 -5.98
N MET A 4 19.42 29.03 -6.22
CA MET A 4 18.36 29.26 -5.23
C MET A 4 18.71 28.47 -3.97
N SER A 5 19.07 29.19 -2.90
CA SER A 5 19.32 28.59 -1.59
C SER A 5 18.04 27.90 -1.12
N ILE A 6 18.14 26.63 -0.73
CA ILE A 6 17.04 25.86 -0.15
C ILE A 6 16.53 26.61 1.09
N THR A 7 15.22 26.86 1.17
CA THR A 7 14.65 27.54 2.33
C THR A 7 14.72 26.64 3.57
N PRO A 8 14.81 27.19 4.78
CA PRO A 8 14.83 26.39 6.02
C PRO A 8 13.65 25.41 6.12
N ARG A 9 12.47 25.81 5.62
CA ARG A 9 11.28 24.95 5.55
C ARG A 9 11.50 23.72 4.66
N ILE A 10 12.01 23.91 3.44
CA ILE A 10 12.25 22.81 2.49
C ILE A 10 13.33 21.88 3.04
N GLU A 11 14.39 22.42 3.65
CA GLU A 11 15.43 21.60 4.25
C GLU A 11 14.91 20.78 5.43
N LYS A 12 14.06 21.37 6.30
CA LYS A 12 13.40 20.63 7.39
C LYS A 12 12.54 19.47 6.86
N ILE A 13 11.74 19.70 5.81
CA ILE A 13 10.94 18.64 5.17
C ILE A 13 11.84 17.54 4.60
N ARG A 14 12.92 17.92 3.90
CA ARG A 14 13.89 16.97 3.31
C ARG A 14 14.54 16.09 4.38
N GLN A 15 15.01 16.70 5.47
CA GLN A 15 15.61 15.97 6.59
C GLN A 15 14.60 15.05 7.26
N ASN A 16 13.38 15.51 7.51
CA ASN A 16 12.31 14.68 8.03
C ASN A 16 12.05 13.47 7.12
N TYR A 17 11.99 13.66 5.80
CA TYR A 17 11.80 12.57 4.85
C TYR A 17 12.98 11.59 4.88
N ILE A 18 14.23 12.05 4.68
CA ILE A 18 15.41 11.18 4.58
C ILE A 18 15.58 10.33 5.85
N ASN A 19 15.44 10.95 7.02
CA ASN A 19 15.66 10.29 8.31
C ASN A 19 14.45 9.44 8.78
N THR A 20 13.30 9.54 8.11
CA THR A 20 12.16 8.66 8.40
C THR A 20 12.42 7.25 7.86
N LYS A 21 12.25 6.24 8.71
CA LYS A 21 12.18 4.85 8.29
C LYS A 21 10.84 4.56 7.59
N PRO A 22 10.83 3.84 6.45
CA PRO A 22 9.59 3.39 5.83
C PRO A 22 8.76 2.51 6.76
N SER A 23 7.43 2.64 6.69
CA SER A 23 6.49 1.85 7.48
C SER A 23 5.34 1.39 6.62
N ILE A 24 4.81 0.19 6.90
CA ILE A 24 3.65 -0.35 6.21
C ILE A 24 2.36 0.12 6.89
N SER A 25 1.38 0.56 6.10
CA SER A 25 0.01 0.84 6.55
C SER A 25 -0.96 -0.22 6.05
N TYR A 26 -1.85 -0.64 6.95
CA TYR A 26 -2.93 -1.58 6.66
C TYR A 26 -4.32 -0.93 6.52
N GLU A 27 -4.44 0.38 6.79
CA GLU A 27 -5.73 1.07 6.84
C GLU A 27 -6.51 0.94 5.53
N ARG A 28 -5.85 1.18 4.39
CA ARG A 28 -6.48 0.99 3.07
C ARG A 28 -6.92 -0.46 2.88
N ALA A 29 -6.07 -1.42 3.22
CA ALA A 29 -6.40 -2.84 3.07
C ALA A 29 -7.64 -3.20 3.89
N ARG A 30 -7.76 -2.62 5.10
CA ARG A 30 -8.92 -2.76 5.96
C ARG A 30 -10.18 -2.19 5.33
N ILE A 31 -10.15 -0.90 4.98
CA ILE A 31 -11.30 -0.21 4.38
C ILE A 31 -11.77 -0.91 3.10
N TRP A 32 -10.82 -1.28 2.25
CA TRP A 32 -11.10 -1.97 0.98
C TRP A 32 -11.77 -3.32 1.20
N THR A 33 -11.26 -4.12 2.15
CA THR A 33 -11.81 -5.43 2.49
C THR A 33 -13.22 -5.31 3.04
N GLU A 34 -13.46 -4.37 3.96
CA GLU A 34 -14.79 -4.15 4.53
C GLU A 34 -15.80 -3.64 3.49
N SER A 35 -15.38 -2.75 2.58
CA SER A 35 -16.21 -2.31 1.46
C SER A 35 -16.60 -3.47 0.53
N PHE A 36 -15.64 -4.35 0.22
CA PHE A 36 -15.89 -5.53 -0.62
C PHE A 36 -16.86 -6.52 0.04
N LYS A 37 -16.79 -6.71 1.37
CA LYS A 37 -17.76 -7.53 2.13
C LYS A 37 -19.18 -6.93 2.06
N ARG A 38 -19.31 -5.62 2.25
CA ARG A 38 -20.63 -4.93 2.18
C ARG A 38 -21.28 -4.97 0.79
N THR A 39 -20.48 -5.12 -0.26
CA THR A 39 -20.92 -5.05 -1.66
C THR A 39 -20.93 -6.41 -2.36
N GLU A 40 -20.91 -7.51 -1.61
CA GLU A 40 -21.08 -8.86 -2.15
C GLU A 40 -22.37 -8.96 -3.00
N GLY A 41 -22.29 -9.66 -4.13
CA GLY A 41 -23.40 -9.78 -5.10
C GLY A 41 -23.52 -8.62 -6.10
N MET A 42 -22.80 -7.52 -5.92
CA MET A 42 -22.76 -6.43 -6.91
C MET A 42 -21.76 -6.71 -8.05
N PRO A 43 -21.91 -6.07 -9.23
CA PRO A 43 -20.91 -6.14 -10.29
C PRO A 43 -19.53 -5.67 -9.83
N ALA A 44 -18.47 -6.32 -10.30
CA ALA A 44 -17.09 -6.06 -9.85
C ALA A 44 -16.64 -4.59 -9.99
N GLN A 45 -17.10 -3.90 -11.04
CA GLN A 45 -16.80 -2.49 -11.30
C GLN A 45 -17.45 -1.59 -10.24
N ILE A 46 -18.67 -1.91 -9.82
CA ILE A 46 -19.39 -1.19 -8.77
C ILE A 46 -18.73 -1.43 -7.41
N ARG A 47 -18.37 -2.69 -7.10
CA ARG A 47 -17.61 -3.02 -5.87
C ARG A 47 -16.30 -2.22 -5.80
N THR A 48 -15.57 -2.16 -6.91
CA THR A 48 -14.30 -1.40 -6.99
C THR A 48 -14.52 0.10 -6.84
N ALA A 49 -15.54 0.67 -7.49
CA ALA A 49 -15.87 2.09 -7.36
C ALA A 49 -16.27 2.45 -5.92
N GLN A 50 -17.07 1.60 -5.26
CA GLN A 50 -17.46 1.79 -3.87
C GLN A 50 -16.26 1.69 -2.93
N ALA A 51 -15.38 0.70 -3.10
CA ALA A 51 -14.20 0.56 -2.24
C ALA A 51 -13.21 1.72 -2.40
N PHE A 52 -13.08 2.26 -3.61
CA PHE A 52 -12.32 3.48 -3.85
C PHE A 52 -12.94 4.68 -3.13
N TYR A 53 -14.26 4.87 -3.25
CA TYR A 53 -14.98 5.92 -2.53
C TYR A 53 -14.79 5.80 -1.01
N ASP A 54 -15.02 4.61 -0.46
CA ASP A 54 -14.89 4.34 0.98
C ASP A 54 -13.45 4.62 1.45
N THR A 55 -12.44 4.22 0.65
CA THR A 55 -11.04 4.55 0.94
C THR A 55 -10.81 6.06 0.99
N CYS A 56 -11.27 6.81 -0.01
CA CYS A 56 -11.12 8.27 0.00
C CYS A 56 -11.85 8.96 1.15
N ASN A 57 -12.96 8.36 1.62
CA ASN A 57 -13.79 8.92 2.69
C ASN A 57 -13.27 8.57 4.09
N GLU A 58 -12.70 7.39 4.29
CA GLU A 58 -12.33 6.86 5.61
C GLU A 58 -10.81 6.92 5.90
N LEU A 59 -9.96 6.91 4.87
CA LEU A 59 -8.50 6.88 5.05
C LEU A 59 -8.04 8.12 5.81
N CYS A 60 -7.10 7.93 6.75
CA CYS A 60 -6.57 9.02 7.54
C CYS A 60 -5.93 10.12 6.66
N VAL A 61 -6.15 11.38 7.04
CA VAL A 61 -5.57 12.54 6.37
C VAL A 61 -4.54 13.17 7.29
N ASN A 62 -3.28 13.09 6.91
CA ASN A 62 -2.18 13.70 7.63
C ASN A 62 -1.58 14.86 6.83
N ILE A 63 -1.41 16.00 7.51
CA ILE A 63 -0.68 17.16 7.01
C ILE A 63 0.55 17.31 7.90
N PHE A 64 1.73 17.17 7.33
CA PHE A 64 2.96 17.25 8.10
C PHE A 64 3.44 18.69 8.24
N GLU A 65 4.18 18.96 9.31
CA GLU A 65 4.68 20.30 9.61
C GLU A 65 5.48 20.90 8.44
N GLY A 66 5.09 22.10 8.01
CA GLY A 66 5.76 22.86 6.95
C GLY A 66 5.26 22.57 5.52
N GLU A 67 4.33 21.63 5.34
CA GLU A 67 3.77 21.32 4.03
C GLU A 67 2.86 22.45 3.52
N LEU A 68 3.10 22.87 2.27
CA LEU A 68 2.19 23.74 1.53
C LEU A 68 1.35 22.97 0.50
N ILE A 69 1.90 21.88 -0.03
CA ILE A 69 1.20 20.93 -0.88
C ILE A 69 0.91 19.73 0.02
N VAL A 70 -0.37 19.43 0.18
CA VAL A 70 -0.85 18.39 1.10
C VAL A 70 -1.35 17.17 0.32
N GLY A 71 -1.32 16.03 0.99
CA GLY A 71 -1.71 14.74 0.43
C GLY A 71 -0.77 13.67 0.91
N ALA A 72 -1.27 12.77 1.75
CA ALA A 72 -0.54 11.61 2.23
C ALA A 72 -1.29 10.35 1.81
N SER A 73 -0.54 9.31 1.42
CA SER A 73 -1.12 8.03 1.04
C SER A 73 -1.60 7.20 2.24
N GLY A 74 -1.26 7.62 3.47
CA GLY A 74 -1.57 6.95 4.73
C GLY A 74 -0.98 7.70 5.92
N GLU A 75 -0.89 7.02 7.07
CA GLU A 75 -0.55 7.62 8.35
C GLU A 75 0.93 8.01 8.49
N TYR A 76 1.81 7.42 7.68
CA TYR A 76 3.26 7.62 7.77
C TYR A 76 3.80 8.53 6.66
N ARG A 77 4.92 9.22 6.93
CA ARG A 77 5.59 10.06 5.93
C ARG A 77 6.19 9.23 4.77
N LYS A 78 6.74 8.05 5.08
CA LYS A 78 7.18 7.04 4.09
C LYS A 78 6.31 5.80 4.24
N CYS A 79 5.13 5.86 3.65
CA CYS A 79 4.10 4.84 3.84
C CYS A 79 4.10 3.84 2.68
N GLY A 80 4.34 2.57 2.98
CA GLY A 80 4.02 1.47 2.07
C GLY A 80 2.55 1.09 2.26
N ILE A 81 1.73 1.28 1.23
CA ILE A 81 0.29 0.99 1.30
C ILE A 81 0.02 -0.44 0.87
N LEU A 82 -0.68 -1.19 1.72
CA LEU A 82 -1.12 -2.53 1.37
C LEU A 82 -2.33 -2.49 0.44
N THR A 83 -2.16 -3.13 -0.70
CA THR A 83 -3.21 -3.31 -1.71
C THR A 83 -3.48 -4.80 -1.86
N PRO A 84 -4.30 -5.38 -0.97
CA PRO A 84 -4.41 -6.83 -0.87
C PRO A 84 -5.10 -7.44 -2.10
N GLU A 85 -5.83 -6.66 -2.89
CA GLU A 85 -6.40 -7.04 -4.18
C GLU A 85 -5.35 -7.31 -5.29
N PHE A 86 -4.10 -6.86 -5.11
CA PHE A 86 -3.03 -7.11 -6.08
C PHE A 86 -1.93 -8.01 -5.53
N ALA A 87 -1.56 -7.82 -4.27
CA ALA A 87 -0.23 -8.26 -3.84
C ALA A 87 -0.20 -8.70 -2.36
N TRP A 88 -1.13 -9.57 -1.94
CA TRP A 88 -1.16 -10.08 -0.56
C TRP A 88 -0.13 -11.19 -0.28
N LYS A 89 0.02 -12.18 -1.19
CA LYS A 89 0.81 -13.39 -0.91
C LYS A 89 2.28 -13.15 -0.57
N TRP A 90 2.97 -12.28 -1.31
CA TRP A 90 4.38 -12.00 -1.04
C TRP A 90 4.56 -11.24 0.28
N VAL A 91 3.56 -10.43 0.67
CA VAL A 91 3.57 -9.72 1.94
C VAL A 91 3.44 -10.74 3.06
N ASP A 92 2.48 -11.66 2.98
CA ASP A 92 2.30 -12.72 3.96
C ASP A 92 3.55 -13.60 4.11
N ASP A 93 4.19 -13.96 2.98
CA ASP A 93 5.40 -14.79 2.97
C ASP A 93 6.65 -14.06 3.58
N GLU A 94 6.71 -12.72 3.57
CA GLU A 94 7.94 -11.97 3.90
C GLU A 94 7.81 -10.95 5.06
N MET A 95 6.60 -10.61 5.51
CA MET A 95 6.37 -9.49 6.45
C MET A 95 7.06 -9.61 7.81
N ASP A 96 7.36 -10.83 8.26
CA ASP A 96 8.12 -11.06 9.50
C ASP A 96 9.59 -10.62 9.37
N ASN A 97 10.11 -10.57 8.14
CA ASN A 97 11.50 -10.23 7.84
C ASN A 97 11.68 -8.80 7.30
N PHE A 98 10.60 -8.02 7.13
CA PHE A 98 10.69 -6.65 6.60
C PHE A 98 11.69 -5.75 7.34
N PRO A 99 11.76 -5.74 8.68
CA PRO A 99 12.69 -4.85 9.39
C PRO A 99 14.16 -5.24 9.20
N SER A 100 14.44 -6.50 8.89
CA SER A 100 15.80 -7.05 8.75
C SER A 100 16.29 -7.12 7.30
N ARG A 101 15.48 -6.64 6.33
CA ARG A 101 15.88 -6.64 4.93
C ARG A 101 17.14 -5.80 4.70
N PRO A 102 18.10 -6.29 3.90
CA PRO A 102 19.29 -5.53 3.56
C PRO A 102 18.98 -4.32 2.68
N GLN A 103 17.89 -4.39 1.91
CA GLN A 103 17.40 -3.33 1.06
C GLN A 103 15.94 -3.05 1.37
N ASP A 104 15.59 -1.76 1.47
CA ASP A 104 14.24 -1.26 1.73
C ASP A 104 13.58 -1.93 2.95
N PRO A 105 14.13 -1.73 4.18
CA PRO A 105 13.50 -2.21 5.39
C PRO A 105 12.22 -1.43 5.68
N TYR A 106 11.19 -2.14 6.11
CA TYR A 106 9.92 -1.54 6.54
C TYR A 106 9.59 -1.92 7.97
N GLU A 107 9.11 -0.95 8.73
CA GLU A 107 8.53 -1.17 10.04
C GLU A 107 7.07 -1.62 9.90
N MET A 108 6.66 -2.55 10.76
CA MET A 108 5.31 -3.09 10.79
C MET A 108 4.98 -3.60 12.19
N THR A 109 3.76 -3.36 12.67
CA THR A 109 3.32 -3.80 14.00
C THR A 109 2.83 -5.25 13.99
N ASP A 110 2.77 -5.88 15.17
CA ASP A 110 2.21 -7.23 15.29
C ASP A 110 0.71 -7.28 14.90
N GLU A 111 -0.04 -6.23 15.23
CA GLU A 111 -1.44 -6.06 14.85
C GLU A 111 -1.61 -6.02 13.33
N GLN A 112 -0.78 -5.23 12.64
CA GLN A 112 -0.76 -5.17 11.19
C GLN A 112 -0.47 -6.55 10.58
N ARG A 113 0.49 -7.31 11.14
CA ARG A 113 0.84 -8.65 10.63
C ARG A 113 -0.30 -9.62 10.83
N ALA A 114 -0.93 -9.61 12.00
CA ALA A 114 -2.09 -10.44 12.32
C ALA A 114 -3.25 -10.16 11.35
N TYR A 115 -3.53 -8.87 11.08
CA TYR A 115 -4.57 -8.48 10.13
C TYR A 115 -4.31 -9.01 8.72
N ILE A 116 -3.08 -8.92 8.21
CA ILE A 116 -2.75 -9.46 6.88
C ILE A 116 -2.98 -10.97 6.81
N ARG A 117 -2.58 -11.73 7.84
CA ARG A 117 -2.82 -13.18 7.89
C ARG A 117 -4.31 -13.50 7.84
N GLU A 118 -5.13 -12.72 8.55
CA GLU A 118 -6.59 -12.85 8.54
C GLU A 118 -7.16 -12.65 7.13
N ILE A 119 -6.88 -11.50 6.50
CA ILE A 119 -7.47 -11.14 5.21
C ILE A 119 -6.92 -11.98 4.04
N SER A 120 -5.70 -12.51 4.15
CA SER A 120 -5.09 -13.38 3.12
C SER A 120 -5.95 -14.62 2.85
N SER A 121 -6.58 -15.16 3.90
CA SER A 121 -7.51 -16.29 3.80
C SER A 121 -8.82 -15.94 3.07
N LEU A 122 -9.29 -14.70 3.21
CA LEU A 122 -10.53 -14.20 2.61
C LEU A 122 -10.31 -13.85 1.13
N ILE A 123 -9.25 -13.11 0.83
CA ILE A 123 -8.96 -12.57 -0.51
C ILE A 123 -8.45 -13.65 -1.46
N GLY A 124 -7.75 -14.67 -0.94
CA GLY A 124 -7.34 -15.84 -1.73
C GLY A 124 -8.51 -16.63 -2.31
N ARG A 125 -9.73 -16.51 -1.74
CA ARG A 125 -10.94 -17.17 -2.23
C ARG A 125 -11.70 -16.34 -3.28
N GLU A 126 -11.64 -15.01 -3.19
CA GLU A 126 -12.48 -14.11 -4.01
C GLU A 126 -11.77 -13.47 -5.23
N ASN A 127 -10.45 -13.60 -5.39
CA ASN A 127 -9.72 -12.78 -6.36
C ASN A 127 -9.25 -13.55 -7.62
N PRO A 128 -10.07 -13.59 -8.70
CA PRO A 128 -9.74 -14.27 -9.94
C PRO A 128 -8.67 -13.56 -10.77
N LEU A 129 -8.39 -12.26 -10.61
CA LEU A 129 -7.51 -11.50 -11.53
C LEU A 129 -6.04 -11.90 -11.40
N ARG A 130 -5.53 -12.06 -10.17
CA ARG A 130 -4.17 -12.56 -9.95
C ARG A 130 -4.08 -14.05 -10.23
N MET A 131 -5.12 -14.83 -9.92
CA MET A 131 -5.20 -16.22 -10.35
C MET A 131 -5.18 -16.35 -11.87
N LEU A 132 -5.81 -15.44 -12.63
CA LEU A 132 -5.78 -15.42 -14.09
C LEU A 132 -4.37 -15.14 -14.61
N PHE A 133 -3.68 -14.16 -14.01
CA PHE A 133 -2.31 -13.79 -14.39
C PHE A 133 -1.31 -14.94 -14.16
N TRP A 134 -1.40 -15.65 -13.04
CA TRP A 134 -0.54 -16.80 -12.74
C TRP A 134 -0.97 -18.11 -13.43
N ARG A 135 -2.25 -18.24 -13.79
CA ARG A 135 -2.75 -19.37 -14.62
C ARG A 135 -2.45 -19.19 -16.10
N ALA A 136 -2.13 -17.98 -16.55
CA ALA A 136 -1.67 -17.76 -17.91
C ALA A 136 -0.29 -18.45 -18.06
N PRO A 137 -0.14 -19.45 -18.95
CA PRO A 137 1.15 -20.08 -19.15
C PRO A 137 2.16 -19.01 -19.57
N PRO A 138 3.42 -19.10 -19.11
CA PRO A 138 4.44 -18.13 -19.50
C PRO A 138 4.50 -18.07 -21.02
N ARG A 139 4.16 -16.90 -21.60
CA ARG A 139 4.36 -16.67 -23.02
C ARG A 139 5.86 -16.84 -23.24
N LYS A 140 6.26 -17.80 -24.10
CA LYS A 140 7.65 -17.95 -24.53
C LYS A 140 8.13 -16.55 -24.93
N GLN A 141 9.04 -15.96 -24.16
CA GLN A 141 9.70 -14.73 -24.55
C GLN A 141 10.36 -15.04 -25.90
N ARG A 142 9.88 -14.44 -26.98
CA ARG A 142 10.60 -14.46 -28.25
C ARG A 142 11.91 -13.74 -27.96
N LYS A 143 13.00 -14.49 -27.83
CA LYS A 143 14.34 -13.93 -27.92
C LYS A 143 14.41 -13.25 -29.29
N SER A 144 14.42 -11.93 -29.31
CA SER A 144 14.82 -11.16 -30.48
C SER A 144 16.25 -11.57 -30.82
N ALA A 145 16.45 -12.01 -32.06
CA ALA A 145 17.75 -12.31 -32.63
C ALA A 145 18.56 -11.01 -32.85
#